data_AF-A0A1I4AJ63-F1
#
_entry.id   AF-A0A1I4AJ63-F1
#
_cell.length_a   1.000
_cell.length_b   1.000
_cell.length_c   1.000
_cell.angle_alpha   90.00
_cell.angle_beta   90.00
_cell.angle_gamma   90.00
#
_symmetry.space_group_name_H-M   'P 1'
#
loop_
_entity.id
_entity.type
_entity.pdbx_description
1 polymer ?
#
loop_
_entity_poly.entity_id
_entity_poly.type
_entity_poly.pdbx_seq_one_letter_code
_entity_poly.pdbx_strand_id
1 'polypeptide(L)'
;MKRNLVLIVLLATIGGGYAQQPSIIEKVLINSVEEKVSSMQKLIGFDDVQAQQLRQMELNFLQEINKAENCFLCNKQRRIEKLKQKRDAELQKILERDQYIKYDAIENERIKKYPLWAK
;
A
#
# COMPACT_ATOMS: atom_id res chain seq x y z
N MET A 1 33.09 -26.31 37.17
CA MET A 1 32.62 -25.39 36.13
C MET A 1 32.34 -26.12 34.81
N LYS A 2 31.28 -26.94 34.72
CA LYS A 2 30.90 -27.65 33.48
C LYS A 2 29.37 -27.75 33.24
N ARG A 3 28.54 -27.22 34.13
CA ARG A 3 27.06 -27.32 34.03
C ARG A 3 26.38 -26.09 33.41
N ASN A 4 27.07 -24.96 33.27
CA ASN A 4 26.48 -23.72 32.72
C ASN A 4 26.65 -23.59 31.20
N LEU A 5 27.41 -24.48 30.54
CA LEU A 5 27.61 -24.44 29.08
C LEU A 5 26.41 -24.99 28.30
N VAL A 6 25.61 -25.88 28.91
CA VAL A 6 24.45 -26.51 28.24
C VAL A 6 23.31 -25.51 28.03
N LEU A 7 23.14 -24.53 28.93
CA LEU A 7 22.08 -23.53 28.84
C LEU A 7 22.33 -22.47 27.75
N ILE A 8 23.59 -22.20 27.41
CA ILE A 8 23.94 -21.20 26.37
C ILE A 8 23.71 -21.77 24.96
N VAL A 9 23.85 -23.09 24.77
CA VAL A 9 23.60 -23.74 23.47
C VAL A 9 22.10 -23.81 23.14
N LEU A 10 21.21 -23.89 24.14
CA LEU A 10 19.76 -23.97 23.91
C LEU A 10 19.13 -22.64 23.46
N LEU A 11 19.76 -21.50 23.74
CA LEU A 11 19.25 -20.17 23.36
C LEU A 11 19.70 -19.73 21.95
N ALA A 12 20.61 -20.46 21.32
CA ALA A 12 21.16 -20.09 20.00
C ALA A 12 20.31 -20.56 18.80
N THR A 13 19.20 -21.28 19.00
CA THR A 13 18.45 -21.94 17.92
C THR A 13 17.15 -21.23 17.50
N ILE A 14 16.79 -20.08 18.09
CA ILE A 14 15.56 -19.33 17.73
C ILE A 14 15.88 -18.16 16.76
N GLY A 15 17.02 -18.23 16.06
CA GLY A 15 17.42 -17.24 15.04
C GLY A 15 16.91 -17.54 13.63
N GLY A 16 15.94 -18.44 13.47
CA GLY A 16 15.30 -18.71 12.18
C GLY A 16 14.30 -17.59 11.88
N GLY A 17 14.69 -16.60 11.07
CA GLY A 17 13.75 -15.65 10.50
C GLY A 17 12.69 -16.40 9.72
N TYR A 18 11.51 -16.59 10.30
CA TYR A 18 10.35 -17.05 9.57
C TYR A 18 10.05 -16.00 8.51
N ALA A 19 10.43 -16.26 7.26
CA ALA A 19 9.90 -15.51 6.14
C ALA A 19 8.39 -15.78 6.12
N GLN A 20 7.63 -14.89 6.75
CA GLN A 20 6.17 -14.98 6.81
C GLN A 20 5.67 -14.86 5.38
N GLN A 21 5.20 -15.98 4.82
CA GLN A 21 4.55 -15.94 3.52
C GLN A 21 3.34 -15.00 3.60
N PRO A 22 3.17 -14.09 2.62
CA PRO A 22 2.07 -13.15 2.67
C PRO A 22 0.74 -13.89 2.66
N SER A 23 -0.17 -13.44 3.51
CA SER A 23 -1.51 -14.01 3.60
C SER A 23 -2.26 -13.89 2.26
N ILE A 24 -3.33 -14.67 2.05
CA ILE A 24 -4.15 -14.56 0.83
C ILE A 24 -4.65 -13.12 0.65
N ILE A 25 -5.11 -12.49 1.75
CA ILE A 25 -5.57 -11.10 1.75
C ILE A 25 -4.45 -10.17 1.31
N GLU A 26 -3.26 -10.33 1.86
CA GLU A 26 -2.11 -9.50 1.53
C GLU A 26 -1.71 -9.63 0.05
N LYS A 27 -1.72 -10.85 -0.50
CA LYS A 27 -1.48 -11.06 -1.94
C LYS A 27 -2.51 -10.36 -2.82
N VAL A 28 -3.79 -10.39 -2.43
CA VAL A 28 -4.85 -9.69 -3.15
C VAL A 28 -4.64 -8.17 -3.12
N LEU A 29 -4.26 -7.61 -1.95
CA LEU A 29 -3.95 -6.18 -1.84
C LEU A 29 -2.75 -5.78 -2.71
N ILE A 30 -1.67 -6.57 -2.67
CA ILE A 30 -0.48 -6.32 -3.50
C ILE A 30 -0.85 -6.31 -4.99
N ASN A 31 -1.57 -7.32 -5.46
CA ASN A 31 -1.95 -7.40 -6.87
C ASN A 31 -2.88 -6.24 -7.28
N SER A 32 -3.84 -5.88 -6.43
CA SER A 32 -4.75 -4.76 -6.70
C SER A 32 -4.00 -3.43 -6.81
N VAL A 33 -3.02 -3.19 -5.93
CA VAL A 33 -2.18 -1.99 -5.96
C VAL A 33 -1.27 -1.98 -7.19
N GLU A 34 -0.68 -3.12 -7.53
CA GLU A 34 0.19 -3.26 -8.71
C GLU A 34 -0.58 -2.92 -10.00
N GLU A 35 -1.78 -3.49 -10.16
CA GLU A 35 -2.65 -3.23 -11.31
C GLU A 35 -3.07 -1.75 -11.38
N LYS A 36 -3.51 -1.19 -10.24
CA LYS A 36 -3.92 0.22 -10.13
C LYS A 36 -2.79 1.16 -10.54
N VAL A 37 -1.63 1.03 -9.91
CA VAL A 37 -0.51 1.95 -10.15
C VAL A 37 0.07 1.75 -11.55
N SER A 38 0.22 0.52 -12.03
CA SER A 38 0.67 0.26 -13.40
C SER A 38 -0.28 0.85 -14.45
N SER A 39 -1.59 0.75 -14.23
CA SER A 39 -2.58 1.36 -15.13
C SER A 39 -2.49 2.89 -15.11
N MET A 40 -2.42 3.49 -13.92
CA MET A 40 -2.29 4.94 -13.76
C MET A 40 -0.98 5.47 -14.35
N GLN A 41 0.13 4.74 -14.19
CA GLN A 41 1.42 5.11 -14.75
C GLN A 41 1.36 5.17 -16.28
N LYS A 42 0.74 4.17 -16.92
CA LYS A 42 0.54 4.15 -18.37
C LYS A 42 -0.35 5.29 -18.86
N LEU A 43 -1.37 5.68 -18.08
CA LEU A 43 -2.32 6.73 -18.47
C LEU A 43 -1.80 8.15 -18.22
N ILE A 44 -1.03 8.36 -17.16
CA ILE A 44 -0.63 9.69 -16.69
C ILE A 44 0.83 9.99 -17.06
N GLY A 45 1.69 8.98 -17.09
CA GLY A 45 3.10 9.11 -17.45
C GLY A 45 4.02 9.61 -16.34
N PHE A 46 3.74 9.27 -15.07
CA PHE A 46 4.68 9.53 -13.96
C PHE A 46 5.84 8.50 -13.97
N ASP A 47 6.98 8.87 -13.38
CA ASP A 47 8.21 8.08 -13.45
C ASP A 47 8.16 6.81 -12.56
N ASP A 48 9.15 5.93 -12.72
CA ASP A 48 9.21 4.66 -11.99
C ASP A 48 9.44 4.84 -10.48
N VAL A 49 10.10 5.94 -10.07
CA VAL A 49 10.33 6.27 -8.67
C VAL A 49 9.00 6.67 -8.02
N GLN A 50 8.24 7.54 -8.67
CA GLN A 50 6.89 7.92 -8.28
C GLN A 50 5.97 6.69 -8.24
N ALA A 51 6.05 5.80 -9.24
CA ALA A 51 5.27 4.57 -9.29
C ALA A 51 5.60 3.63 -8.10
N GLN A 52 6.87 3.47 -7.75
CA GLN A 52 7.26 2.68 -6.59
C GLN A 52 6.76 3.30 -5.28
N GLN A 53 6.87 4.62 -5.12
CA GLN A 53 6.36 5.33 -3.94
C GLN A 53 4.84 5.18 -3.81
N LEU A 54 4.10 5.32 -4.92
CA LEU A 54 2.65 5.12 -4.96
C LEU A 54 2.25 3.70 -4.57
N ARG A 55 2.95 2.67 -5.06
CA ARG A 55 2.68 1.28 -4.69
C ARG A 55 2.83 1.06 -3.19
N GLN A 56 3.92 1.54 -2.60
CA GLN A 56 4.13 1.41 -1.16
C GLN A 56 3.06 2.17 -0.35
N MET A 57 2.73 3.39 -0.78
CA MET A 57 1.74 4.24 -0.10
C MET A 57 0.33 3.62 -0.17
N GLU A 58 -0.12 3.20 -1.35
CA GLU A 58 -1.44 2.58 -1.54
C GLU A 58 -1.56 1.24 -0.80
N LEU A 59 -0.51 0.42 -0.82
CA LEU A 59 -0.49 -0.83 -0.05
C LEU A 59 -0.62 -0.58 1.45
N ASN A 60 0.16 0.36 1.98
CA ASN A 60 0.08 0.76 3.39
C ASN A 60 -1.31 1.29 3.74
N PHE A 61 -1.91 2.12 2.87
CA PHE A 61 -3.27 2.61 3.04
C PHE A 61 -4.28 1.46 3.14
N LEU A 62 -4.25 0.49 2.21
CA LEU A 62 -5.18 -0.63 2.23
C LEU A 62 -4.99 -1.53 3.45
N GLN A 63 -3.75 -1.74 3.90
CA GLN A 63 -3.47 -2.47 5.14
C GLN A 63 -4.04 -1.75 6.37
N GLU A 64 -3.89 -0.43 6.45
CA GLU A 64 -4.45 0.36 7.56
C GLU A 64 -5.98 0.43 7.53
N ILE A 65 -6.59 0.46 6.34
CA ILE A 65 -8.04 0.33 6.17
C ILE A 65 -8.51 -1.03 6.67
N ASN A 66 -7.83 -2.12 6.28
CA ASN A 66 -8.16 -3.47 6.75
C ASN A 66 -8.08 -3.57 8.28
N LYS A 67 -7.05 -3.00 8.90
CA LYS A 67 -6.94 -2.91 10.36
C LYS A 67 -8.07 -2.09 10.98
N ALA A 68 -8.46 -0.98 10.36
CA ALA A 68 -9.54 -0.13 10.84
C ALA A 68 -10.90 -0.82 10.77
N GLU A 69 -11.19 -1.54 9.69
CA GLU A 69 -12.41 -2.32 9.49
C GLU A 69 -12.55 -3.44 10.53
N ASN A 70 -11.45 -4.09 10.88
CA ASN A 70 -11.43 -5.18 11.86
C ASN A 70 -11.34 -4.70 13.32
N CYS A 71 -11.31 -3.40 13.59
CA CYS A 71 -11.30 -2.89 14.96
C CYS A 71 -12.71 -2.89 15.58
N PHE A 72 -12.93 -3.72 16.61
CA PHE A 72 -14.23 -3.87 17.26
C PHE A 72 -14.66 -2.66 18.11
N LEU A 73 -13.70 -1.96 18.74
CA LEU A 73 -13.97 -0.86 19.69
C LEU A 73 -13.59 0.52 19.15
N CYS A 74 -13.26 0.63 17.86
CA CYS A 74 -12.89 1.91 17.24
C CYS A 74 -14.10 2.56 16.57
N ASN A 75 -14.12 3.90 16.51
CA ASN A 75 -14.96 4.60 15.54
C ASN A 75 -14.35 4.39 14.13
N LYS A 76 -14.82 3.35 13.44
CA LYS A 76 -14.31 2.90 12.14
C LYS A 76 -14.38 4.02 11.09
N GLN A 77 -15.54 4.66 10.97
CA GLN A 77 -15.78 5.72 9.99
C GLN A 77 -14.79 6.87 10.15
N ARG A 78 -14.66 7.41 11.37
CA ARG A 78 -13.71 8.51 11.64
C ARG A 78 -12.26 8.10 11.37
N ARG A 79 -11.89 6.85 11.63
CA ARG A 79 -10.53 6.35 11.37
C ARG A 79 -10.27 6.23 9.86
N ILE A 80 -11.23 5.69 9.12
CA ILE A 80 -11.16 5.56 7.66
C ILE A 80 -11.08 6.93 6.99
N GLU A 81 -11.87 7.91 7.43
CA GLU A 81 -11.82 9.29 6.92
C GLU A 81 -10.44 9.92 7.11
N LYS A 82 -9.84 9.76 8.29
CA LYS A 82 -8.46 10.23 8.55
C LYS A 82 -7.45 9.54 7.65
N LEU A 83 -7.59 8.23 7.40
CA LEU A 83 -6.71 7.51 6.50
C LEU A 83 -6.85 8.00 5.05
N LYS A 84 -8.07 8.29 4.59
CA LYS A 84 -8.31 8.88 3.26
C LYS A 84 -7.68 10.26 3.12
N GLN A 85 -7.82 11.12 4.13
CA GLN A 85 -7.18 12.44 4.15
C GLN A 85 -5.65 12.32 4.11
N LYS A 86 -5.08 11.39 4.88
CA LYS A 86 -3.63 11.13 4.87
C LYS A 86 -3.17 10.64 3.50
N ARG A 87 -3.88 9.68 2.89
CA ARG A 87 -3.61 9.17 1.55
C ARG A 87 -3.58 10.31 0.52
N ASP A 88 -4.58 11.18 0.55
CA ASP A 88 -4.67 12.31 -0.37
C ASP A 88 -3.50 13.29 -0.20
N ALA A 89 -3.13 13.61 1.04
CA ALA A 89 -1.97 14.45 1.32
C ALA A 89 -0.63 13.80 0.89
N GLU A 90 -0.52 12.48 0.92
CA GLU A 90 0.66 11.76 0.44
C GLU A 90 0.70 11.68 -1.10
N LEU A 91 -0.45 11.48 -1.75
CA LEU A 91 -0.57 11.56 -3.21
C LEU A 91 -0.05 12.90 -3.74
N GLN A 92 -0.45 14.02 -3.13
CA GLN A 92 -0.01 15.36 -3.52
C GLN A 92 1.49 15.62 -3.27
N LYS A 93 2.17 14.80 -2.45
CA LYS A 93 3.62 14.89 -2.23
C LYS A 93 4.42 14.08 -3.24
N ILE A 94 3.85 12.98 -3.72
CA ILE A 94 4.50 12.06 -4.66
C ILE A 94 4.33 12.55 -6.09
N LEU A 95 3.12 13.01 -6.43
CA LEU A 95 2.76 13.43 -7.78
C LEU A 95 2.92 14.94 -7.95
N GLU A 96 3.33 15.34 -9.15
CA GLU A 96 3.21 16.74 -9.57
C GLU A 96 1.73 17.14 -9.65
N ARG A 97 1.46 18.46 -9.62
CA ARG A 97 0.09 18.97 -9.57
C ARG A 97 -0.77 18.46 -10.73
N ASP A 98 -0.25 18.44 -11.94
CA ASP A 98 -1.00 17.99 -13.12
C ASP A 98 -1.23 16.47 -13.09
N GLN A 99 -0.23 15.70 -12.66
CA GLN A 99 -0.32 14.26 -12.47
C GLN A 99 -1.38 13.92 -11.41
N TYR A 100 -1.40 14.64 -10.29
CA TYR A 100 -2.40 14.49 -9.24
C TYR A 100 -3.82 14.78 -9.74
N ILE A 101 -4.01 15.88 -10.48
CA ILE A 101 -5.33 16.22 -11.06
C ILE A 101 -5.81 15.12 -12.00
N LYS A 102 -4.94 14.59 -12.87
CA LYS A 102 -5.26 13.46 -13.76
C LYS A 102 -5.59 12.20 -12.95
N TYR A 103 -4.82 11.92 -11.90
CA TYR A 103 -5.02 10.78 -11.02
C TYR A 103 -6.40 10.83 -10.36
N ASP A 104 -6.75 11.95 -9.71
CA ASP A 104 -8.05 12.17 -9.07
C ASP A 104 -9.19 12.07 -10.09
N ALA A 105 -9.03 12.65 -11.27
CA ALA A 105 -10.05 12.62 -12.31
C ALA A 105 -10.31 11.20 -12.84
N ILE A 106 -9.27 10.38 -13.01
CA ILE A 106 -9.40 8.99 -13.48
C ILE A 106 -9.96 8.10 -12.36
N GLU A 107 -9.48 8.25 -11.12
CA GLU A 107 -9.95 7.46 -9.96
C GLU A 107 -11.44 7.69 -9.67
N ASN A 108 -11.91 8.93 -9.82
CA ASN A 108 -13.31 9.30 -9.63
C ASN A 108 -14.16 9.20 -10.91
N GLU A 109 -13.66 8.52 -11.95
CA GLU A 109 -14.37 8.30 -13.23
C GLU A 109 -14.85 9.59 -13.93
N ARG A 110 -14.26 10.74 -13.59
CA ARG A 110 -14.56 12.04 -14.23
C ARG A 110 -14.01 12.10 -15.65
N ILE A 111 -12.98 11.31 -15.94
CA ILE A 111 -12.37 11.14 -17.26
C ILE A 111 -12.28 9.65 -17.57
N LYS A 112 -12.58 9.28 -18.82
CA LYS A 112 -12.52 7.87 -19.26
C LYS A 112 -11.06 7.41 -19.39
N LYS A 113 -10.80 6.14 -19.07
CA LYS A 113 -9.48 5.49 -19.07
C LYS A 113 -8.86 5.27 -20.47
N TYR A 114 -9.36 5.93 -21.51
CA TYR A 114 -8.87 5.79 -22.88
C TYR A 114 -8.52 7.16 -23.48
N PRO A 115 -7.56 7.18 -24.43
CA PRO A 115 -7.26 8.40 -25.16
C PRO A 115 -8.52 8.88 -25.89
N LEU A 116 -8.80 10.19 -25.87
CA LEU A 116 -9.97 10.78 -26.56
C LEU A 116 -10.02 10.50 -28.06
N TRP A 117 -8.89 10.12 -28.65
CA TRP A 117 -8.73 9.80 -30.07
C TRP A 117 -8.87 8.29 -30.39
N ALA A 118 -8.95 7.42 -29.38
CA ALA A 118 -9.23 6.01 -29.57
C ALA A 118 -10.76 5.82 -29.59
N LYS A 119 -11.33 5.77 -30.80
CA LYS A 119 -12.76 5.52 -31.05
C LYS A 119 -12.97 4.09 -31.55
#